data_AF-A7T5B7-F1
#
_entry.id   AF-A7T5B7-F1
#
_cell.length_a   1.000
_cell.length_b   1.000
_cell.length_c   1.000
_cell.angle_alpha   90.00
_cell.angle_beta   90.00
_cell.angle_gamma   90.00
#
_symmetry.space_group_name_H-M   'P 1'
#
loop_
_entity.id
_entity.type
_entity.pdbx_description
1 polymer ?
#
loop_
_entity_poly.entity_id
_entity_poly.type
_entity_poly.pdbx_seq_one_letter_code
_entity_poly.pdbx_strand_id
1 'polypeptide(L)'
;MCSQDDKWDNKCQKIFQFCHQTITALAKAEYAELSLRLFLQGAMAAGKVGFSTSETVAYEFMSQAFSIYEDEISDSKSQLAAITLIICTFEQMSCFGEENHEPLRTQCALAASKLLKKPDQCRAVAVCSHLFWSGKSKDIEGGECHDGKRVMECLKKAVRIANQCMDATVQVQLFVEILNCYLYYYERNTDTV
;
A
#
# COMPACT_ATOMS: atom_id res chain seq x y z
N MET A 1 -38.48 -0.18 -3.94
CA MET A 1 -37.42 -0.46 -4.92
C MET A 1 -36.90 0.89 -5.40
N CYS A 2 -35.73 1.34 -4.92
CA CYS A 2 -35.11 2.54 -5.47
C CYS A 2 -34.79 2.27 -6.94
N SER A 3 -35.37 3.06 -7.83
CA SER A 3 -34.98 3.12 -9.24
C SER A 3 -33.47 3.37 -9.31
N GLN A 4 -32.71 2.43 -9.89
CA GLN A 4 -31.32 2.67 -10.24
C GLN A 4 -31.28 3.89 -11.16
N ASP A 5 -30.46 4.88 -10.79
CA ASP A 5 -30.25 6.07 -11.60
C ASP A 5 -29.46 5.68 -12.84
N ASP A 6 -30.07 5.74 -14.02
CA ASP A 6 -29.45 5.40 -15.31
C ASP A 6 -28.15 6.18 -15.57
N LYS A 7 -27.94 7.31 -14.90
CA LYS A 7 -26.74 8.16 -15.01
C LYS A 7 -25.77 7.98 -13.84
N TRP A 8 -25.99 7.01 -12.95
CA TRP A 8 -25.14 6.74 -11.78
C TRP A 8 -23.67 6.66 -12.15
N ASP A 9 -23.33 5.83 -13.14
CA ASP A 9 -21.95 5.61 -13.57
C ASP A 9 -21.27 6.91 -14.02
N ASN A 10 -21.94 7.65 -14.90
CA ASN A 10 -21.48 8.96 -15.39
C ASN A 10 -21.34 10.00 -14.27
N LYS A 11 -22.21 9.95 -13.25
CA LYS A 11 -22.12 10.83 -12.08
C LYS A 11 -20.91 10.48 -11.22
N CYS A 12 -20.68 9.20 -10.93
CA CYS A 12 -19.49 8.74 -10.21
C CYS A 12 -18.21 9.20 -10.91
N GLN A 13 -18.09 8.97 -12.22
CA GLN A 13 -16.92 9.41 -12.99
C GLN A 13 -16.66 10.92 -12.87
N LYS A 14 -17.71 11.75 -13.01
CA LYS A 14 -17.60 13.20 -12.85
C LYS A 14 -17.19 13.62 -11.45
N ILE A 15 -17.70 12.96 -10.42
CA ILE A 15 -17.34 13.23 -9.02
C ILE A 15 -15.86 12.91 -8.79
N PHE A 16 -15.39 11.73 -9.21
CA PHE A 16 -13.98 11.35 -9.04
C PHE A 16 -13.04 12.25 -9.86
N GLN A 17 -13.44 12.66 -11.06
CA GLN A 17 -12.69 13.64 -11.85
C GLN A 17 -12.58 14.99 -11.14
N PHE A 18 -13.67 15.47 -10.53
CA PHE A 18 -13.66 16.70 -9.73
C PHE A 18 -12.79 16.56 -8.49
N CYS A 19 -12.86 15.43 -7.77
CA CYS A 19 -11.99 15.14 -6.64
C CYS A 19 -10.52 15.16 -7.06
N HIS A 20 -10.17 14.47 -8.14
CA HIS A 20 -8.81 14.44 -8.66
C HIS A 20 -8.29 15.86 -8.94
N GLN A 21 -9.02 16.67 -9.72
CA GLN A 21 -8.63 18.05 -10.03
C GLN A 21 -8.43 18.90 -8.77
N THR A 22 -9.32 18.75 -7.79
CA THR A 22 -9.25 19.48 -6.52
C THR A 22 -8.01 19.06 -5.71
N ILE A 23 -7.74 17.77 -5.60
CA ILE A 23 -6.58 17.26 -4.86
C ILE A 23 -5.28 17.65 -5.57
N THR A 24 -5.22 17.59 -6.89
CA THR A 24 -4.06 18.09 -7.66
C THR A 24 -3.81 19.59 -7.42
N ALA A 25 -4.86 20.39 -7.29
CA ALA A 25 -4.72 21.82 -6.96
C ALA A 25 -4.13 22.03 -5.56
N LEU A 26 -4.53 21.20 -4.58
CA LEU A 26 -3.94 21.21 -3.23
C LEU A 26 -2.46 20.81 -3.25
N ALA A 27 -2.10 19.79 -4.02
CA ALA A 27 -0.71 19.35 -4.16
C ALA A 27 0.18 20.48 -4.72
N LYS A 28 -0.31 21.22 -5.73
CA LYS A 28 0.36 22.40 -6.29
C LYS A 28 0.45 23.59 -5.33
N ALA A 29 -0.39 23.63 -4.31
CA ALA A 29 -0.37 24.64 -3.26
C ALA A 29 0.48 24.22 -2.05
N GLU A 30 1.47 23.33 -2.27
CA GLU A 30 2.43 22.84 -1.26
C GLU A 30 1.80 22.00 -0.12
N TYR A 31 0.57 21.49 -0.30
CA TYR A 31 -0.08 20.58 0.66
C TYR A 31 0.13 19.10 0.29
N ALA A 32 1.37 18.69 0.08
CA ALA A 32 1.72 17.34 -0.39
C ALA A 32 1.19 16.22 0.52
N GLU A 33 1.45 16.28 1.82
CA GLU A 33 1.09 15.21 2.77
C GLU A 33 -0.43 15.04 2.93
N LEU A 34 -1.18 16.14 2.83
CA LEU A 34 -2.64 16.11 2.83
C LEU A 34 -3.16 15.52 1.51
N SER A 35 -2.59 15.96 0.39
CA SER A 35 -2.99 15.52 -0.95
C SER A 35 -2.76 14.03 -1.15
N LEU A 36 -1.63 13.49 -0.67
CA LEU A 36 -1.34 12.06 -0.66
C LEU A 36 -2.46 11.28 0.05
N ARG A 37 -2.84 11.69 1.26
CA ARG A 37 -3.91 11.02 2.02
C ARG A 37 -5.26 11.10 1.31
N LEU A 38 -5.58 12.23 0.69
CA LEU A 38 -6.82 12.39 -0.07
C LEU A 38 -6.84 11.51 -1.32
N PHE A 39 -5.71 11.36 -2.02
CA PHE A 39 -5.59 10.42 -3.13
C PHE A 39 -5.77 8.97 -2.65
N LEU A 40 -5.16 8.57 -1.54
CA LEU A 40 -5.36 7.23 -0.97
C LEU A 40 -6.84 6.96 -0.61
N GLN A 41 -7.52 7.93 0.02
CA GLN A 41 -8.95 7.80 0.32
C GLN A 41 -9.80 7.75 -0.95
N GLY A 42 -9.47 8.54 -1.96
CA GLY A 42 -10.13 8.49 -3.26
C GLY A 42 -9.95 7.14 -3.95
N ALA A 43 -8.77 6.53 -3.86
CA ALA A 43 -8.51 5.19 -4.37
C ALA A 43 -9.40 4.14 -3.67
N MET A 44 -9.44 4.14 -2.33
CA MET A 44 -10.32 3.24 -1.56
C MET A 44 -11.80 3.43 -1.91
N ALA A 45 -12.24 4.68 -2.03
CA ALA A 45 -13.62 5.01 -2.37
C ALA A 45 -13.97 4.51 -3.78
N ALA A 46 -13.11 4.77 -4.78
CA ALA A 46 -13.30 4.28 -6.14
C ALA A 46 -13.42 2.76 -6.17
N GLY A 47 -12.52 2.06 -5.46
CA GLY A 47 -12.52 0.61 -5.37
C GLY A 47 -13.77 0.00 -4.73
N LYS A 48 -14.41 0.70 -3.77
CA LYS A 48 -15.64 0.22 -3.10
C LYS A 48 -16.92 0.54 -3.86
N VAL A 49 -16.97 1.65 -4.60
CA VAL A 49 -18.19 2.09 -5.30
C VAL A 49 -18.50 1.21 -6.52
N GLY A 50 -17.48 0.68 -7.20
CA GLY A 50 -17.66 -0.35 -8.23
C GLY A 50 -18.35 0.12 -9.52
N PHE A 51 -18.15 1.37 -9.94
CA PHE A 51 -18.57 1.86 -11.26
C PHE A 51 -17.67 1.32 -12.38
N SER A 52 -18.09 1.43 -13.64
CA SER A 52 -17.48 0.78 -14.82
C SER A 52 -15.96 0.98 -14.94
N THR A 53 -15.48 2.19 -14.68
CA THR A 53 -14.07 2.61 -14.76
C THR A 53 -13.39 2.74 -13.39
N SER A 54 -14.01 2.18 -12.34
CA SER A 54 -13.53 2.30 -10.95
C SER A 54 -12.10 1.83 -10.74
N GLU A 55 -11.70 0.74 -11.38
CA GLU A 55 -10.35 0.19 -11.27
C GLU A 55 -9.29 1.13 -11.86
N THR A 56 -9.54 1.66 -13.06
CA THR A 56 -8.67 2.65 -13.70
C THR A 56 -8.54 3.92 -12.86
N VAL A 57 -9.66 4.41 -12.32
CA VAL A 57 -9.65 5.59 -11.43
C VAL A 57 -8.89 5.30 -10.15
N ALA A 58 -9.11 4.14 -9.52
CA ALA A 58 -8.38 3.76 -8.31
C ALA A 58 -6.87 3.65 -8.54
N TYR A 59 -6.46 3.11 -9.70
CA TYR A 59 -5.05 3.00 -10.08
C TYR A 59 -4.40 4.36 -10.30
N GLU A 60 -5.10 5.28 -10.97
CA GLU A 60 -4.63 6.65 -11.17
C GLU A 60 -4.42 7.35 -9.82
N PHE A 61 -5.38 7.24 -8.90
CA PHE A 61 -5.26 7.83 -7.57
C PHE A 61 -4.08 7.25 -6.77
N MET A 62 -3.84 5.93 -6.84
CA MET A 62 -2.65 5.31 -6.24
C MET A 62 -1.35 5.82 -6.88
N SER A 63 -1.33 5.97 -8.20
CA SER A 63 -0.17 6.49 -8.94
C SER A 63 0.17 7.91 -8.53
N GLN A 64 -0.83 8.79 -8.42
CA GLN A 64 -0.65 10.16 -7.93
C GLN A 64 -0.14 10.19 -6.48
N ALA A 65 -0.62 9.30 -5.61
CA ALA A 65 -0.11 9.19 -4.25
C ALA A 65 1.37 8.77 -4.21
N PHE A 66 1.78 7.85 -5.07
CA PHE A 66 3.19 7.46 -5.23
C PHE A 66 4.05 8.60 -5.76
N SER A 67 3.60 9.34 -6.78
CA SER A 67 4.34 10.51 -7.30
C SER A 67 4.58 11.55 -6.20
N ILE A 68 3.55 11.89 -5.42
CA ILE A 68 3.72 12.83 -4.29
C ILE A 68 4.69 12.27 -3.23
N TYR A 69 4.61 10.98 -2.93
CA TYR A 69 5.55 10.34 -1.99
C TYR A 69 7.00 10.46 -2.48
N GLU A 70 7.26 10.23 -3.76
CA GLU A 70 8.62 10.23 -4.32
C GLU A 70 9.17 11.65 -4.50
N ASP A 71 8.35 12.60 -4.92
CA ASP A 71 8.78 13.95 -5.30
C ASP A 71 8.80 14.93 -4.10
N GLU A 72 7.82 14.83 -3.20
CA GLU A 72 7.58 15.87 -2.19
C GLU A 72 7.91 15.40 -0.75
N ILE A 73 7.82 14.11 -0.45
CA ILE A 73 8.02 13.59 0.92
C ILE A 73 9.49 13.20 1.14
N SER A 74 10.28 14.17 1.58
CA SER A 74 11.72 14.01 1.83
C SER A 74 12.11 13.78 3.30
N ASP A 75 11.27 14.17 4.26
CA ASP A 75 11.58 13.96 5.69
C ASP A 75 11.48 12.49 6.07
N SER A 76 12.58 11.95 6.63
CA SER A 76 12.68 10.52 6.97
C SER A 76 11.60 10.00 7.93
N LYS A 77 11.08 10.83 8.85
CA LYS A 77 10.02 10.39 9.77
C LYS A 77 8.69 10.31 9.04
N SER A 78 8.41 11.31 8.21
CA SER A 78 7.21 11.35 7.38
C SER A 78 7.21 10.28 6.29
N GLN A 79 8.38 9.91 5.75
CA GLN A 79 8.51 8.86 4.73
C GLN A 79 8.00 7.51 5.21
N LEU A 80 8.41 7.05 6.41
CA LEU A 80 7.93 5.78 6.95
C LEU A 80 6.40 5.79 7.13
N ALA A 81 5.86 6.86 7.72
CA ALA A 81 4.43 6.98 7.93
C ALA A 81 3.64 6.99 6.60
N ALA A 82 4.14 7.72 5.61
CA ALA A 82 3.51 7.82 4.28
C ALA A 82 3.53 6.47 3.55
N ILE A 83 4.69 5.80 3.48
CA ILE A 83 4.77 4.51 2.77
C ILE A 83 3.98 3.41 3.48
N THR A 84 4.00 3.37 4.81
CA THR A 84 3.14 2.44 5.57
C THR A 84 1.66 2.69 5.27
N LEU A 85 1.24 3.95 5.20
CA LEU A 85 -0.14 4.29 4.86
C LEU A 85 -0.51 3.86 3.43
N ILE A 86 0.39 4.04 2.45
CA ILE A 86 0.19 3.56 1.07
C ILE A 86 0.03 2.04 1.06
N ILE A 87 0.94 1.31 1.72
CA ILE A 87 0.91 -0.17 1.79
C ILE A 87 -0.40 -0.64 2.43
N CYS A 88 -0.77 -0.12 3.59
CA CYS A 88 -1.98 -0.53 4.29
C CYS A 88 -3.26 -0.15 3.53
N THR A 89 -3.26 0.99 2.82
CA THR A 89 -4.38 1.37 1.95
C THR A 89 -4.56 0.34 0.84
N PHE A 90 -3.47 0.02 0.15
CA PHE A 90 -3.48 -0.92 -0.95
C PHE A 90 -3.83 -2.35 -0.52
N GLU A 91 -3.34 -2.79 0.64
CA GLU A 91 -3.67 -4.11 1.21
C GLU A 91 -5.18 -4.31 1.42
N GLN A 92 -5.92 -3.23 1.75
CA GLN A 92 -7.36 -3.26 1.95
C GLN A 92 -8.17 -3.16 0.65
N MET A 93 -7.55 -2.82 -0.47
CA MET A 93 -8.22 -2.66 -1.76
C MET A 93 -8.35 -4.01 -2.45
N SER A 94 -9.57 -4.37 -2.83
CA SER A 94 -9.87 -5.62 -3.56
C SER A 94 -10.33 -5.37 -5.00
N CYS A 95 -10.10 -4.16 -5.52
CA CYS A 95 -10.66 -3.73 -6.80
C CYS A 95 -9.72 -3.91 -8.00
N PHE A 96 -8.47 -4.33 -7.78
CA PHE A 96 -7.49 -4.50 -8.84
C PHE A 96 -7.44 -5.95 -9.32
N GLY A 97 -7.39 -6.14 -10.64
CA GLY A 97 -6.92 -7.39 -11.22
C GLY A 97 -5.39 -7.52 -11.11
N GLU A 98 -4.87 -8.71 -11.33
CA GLU A 98 -3.47 -9.06 -11.12
C GLU A 98 -2.51 -8.22 -11.96
N GLU A 99 -2.92 -7.85 -13.18
CA GLU A 99 -2.17 -6.96 -14.08
C GLU A 99 -1.87 -5.59 -13.45
N ASN A 100 -2.80 -5.05 -12.66
CA ASN A 100 -2.65 -3.77 -11.96
C ASN A 100 -2.13 -3.96 -10.52
N HIS A 101 -2.42 -5.11 -9.91
CA HIS A 101 -2.05 -5.41 -8.53
C HIS A 101 -0.55 -5.75 -8.37
N GLU A 102 0.05 -6.49 -9.31
CA GLU A 102 1.48 -6.83 -9.25
C GLU A 102 2.43 -5.60 -9.35
N PRO A 103 2.23 -4.64 -10.26
CA PRO A 103 3.03 -3.42 -10.31
C PRO A 103 2.99 -2.63 -9.00
N LEU A 104 1.81 -2.44 -8.41
CA LEU A 104 1.64 -1.69 -7.16
C LEU A 104 2.32 -2.39 -5.96
N ARG A 105 2.27 -3.73 -5.87
CA ARG A 105 3.02 -4.51 -4.87
C ARG A 105 4.52 -4.29 -5.01
N THR A 106 5.03 -4.35 -6.24
CA THR A 106 6.44 -4.16 -6.54
C THR A 106 6.89 -2.75 -6.20
N GLN A 107 6.08 -1.74 -6.53
CA GLN A 107 6.34 -0.34 -6.21
C GLN A 107 6.37 -0.10 -4.69
N CYS A 108 5.44 -0.69 -3.93
CA CYS A 108 5.47 -0.66 -2.46
C CYS A 108 6.79 -1.23 -1.91
N ALA A 109 7.18 -2.42 -2.38
CA ALA A 109 8.40 -3.09 -1.92
C ALA A 109 9.67 -2.30 -2.29
N LEU A 110 9.69 -1.67 -3.46
CA LEU A 110 10.78 -0.81 -3.90
C LEU A 110 10.87 0.43 -3.01
N ALA A 111 9.77 1.14 -2.80
CA ALA A 111 9.70 2.33 -1.95
C ALA A 111 10.11 2.03 -0.50
N ALA A 112 9.61 0.94 0.09
CA ALA A 112 10.03 0.46 1.42
C ALA A 112 11.54 0.21 1.49
N SER A 113 12.12 -0.34 0.42
CA SER A 113 13.56 -0.63 0.37
C SER A 113 14.44 0.59 0.08
N LYS A 114 13.89 1.72 -0.34
CA LYS A 114 14.62 2.96 -0.59
C LYS A 114 14.72 3.88 0.65
N LEU A 115 14.05 3.53 1.75
CA LEU A 115 14.13 4.29 3.00
C LEU A 115 15.58 4.39 3.50
N LEU A 116 15.97 5.60 3.92
CA LEU A 116 17.35 5.92 4.30
C LEU A 116 17.79 5.20 5.59
N LYS A 117 16.91 5.16 6.60
CA LYS A 117 17.21 4.59 7.91
C LYS A 117 16.95 3.08 7.90
N LYS A 118 17.94 2.29 8.31
CA LYS A 118 17.84 0.82 8.38
C LYS A 118 16.66 0.31 9.23
N PRO A 119 16.37 0.88 10.43
CA PRO A 119 15.20 0.46 11.20
C PRO A 119 13.88 0.68 10.44
N ASP A 120 13.75 1.82 9.77
CA ASP A 120 12.54 2.18 9.04
C ASP A 120 12.39 1.31 7.78
N GLN A 121 13.49 1.07 7.06
CA GLN A 121 13.56 0.13 5.93
C GLN A 121 13.16 -1.28 6.35
N CYS A 122 13.63 -1.75 7.50
CA CYS A 122 13.30 -3.07 8.06
C CYS A 122 11.80 -3.21 8.32
N ARG A 123 11.21 -2.24 9.04
CA ARG A 123 9.78 -2.20 9.35
C ARG A 123 8.92 -2.11 8.10
N ALA A 124 9.23 -1.22 7.17
CA ALA A 124 8.46 -1.06 5.95
C ALA A 124 8.48 -2.34 5.08
N VAL A 125 9.64 -3.01 4.97
CA VAL A 125 9.76 -4.29 4.25
C VAL A 125 8.98 -5.40 4.95
N ALA A 126 8.96 -5.44 6.28
CA ALA A 126 8.12 -6.37 7.01
C ALA A 126 6.63 -6.10 6.75
N VAL A 127 6.19 -4.83 6.74
CA VAL A 127 4.79 -4.47 6.42
C VAL A 127 4.41 -4.88 4.99
N CYS A 128 5.31 -4.77 4.02
CA CYS A 128 5.07 -5.25 2.64
C CYS A 128 4.72 -6.75 2.57
N SER A 129 5.13 -7.57 3.55
CA SER A 129 4.78 -9.00 3.54
C SER A 129 3.27 -9.24 3.59
N HIS A 130 2.48 -8.33 4.18
CA HIS A 130 1.01 -8.42 4.19
C HIS A 130 0.41 -8.34 2.79
N LEU A 131 1.01 -7.58 1.87
CA LEU A 131 0.53 -7.49 0.48
C LEU A 131 0.60 -8.81 -0.29
N PHE A 132 1.47 -9.72 0.14
CA PHE A 132 1.64 -11.04 -0.45
C PHE A 132 0.84 -12.12 0.28
N TRP A 133 0.31 -11.82 1.46
CA TRP A 133 -0.51 -12.75 2.24
C TRP A 133 -1.99 -12.38 2.18
N SER A 134 -2.37 -11.26 2.81
CA SER A 134 -3.76 -10.79 2.94
C SER A 134 -4.15 -9.74 1.91
N GLY A 135 -3.21 -9.30 1.06
CA GLY A 135 -3.49 -8.43 -0.08
C GLY A 135 -4.56 -9.04 -0.99
N LYS A 136 -5.50 -8.20 -1.44
CA LYS A 136 -6.70 -8.64 -2.14
C LYS A 136 -6.65 -8.35 -3.63
N SER A 137 -6.94 -9.36 -4.44
CA SER A 137 -7.01 -9.24 -5.90
C SER A 137 -8.33 -9.82 -6.40
N LYS A 138 -8.91 -9.18 -7.42
CA LYS A 138 -10.16 -9.64 -8.05
C LYS A 138 -10.02 -11.04 -8.66
N ASP A 139 -8.81 -11.40 -9.08
CA ASP A 139 -8.54 -12.62 -9.84
C ASP A 139 -8.26 -13.83 -8.95
N ILE A 140 -8.21 -13.65 -7.62
CA ILE A 140 -7.88 -14.72 -6.67
C ILE A 140 -9.15 -15.24 -6.00
N GLU A 141 -9.46 -16.52 -6.20
CA GLU A 141 -10.55 -17.22 -5.52
C GLU A 141 -10.29 -17.24 -4.00
N GLY A 142 -11.23 -16.71 -3.21
CA GLY A 142 -11.05 -16.52 -1.76
C GLY A 142 -10.55 -15.11 -1.38
N GLY A 143 -10.08 -14.34 -2.36
CA GLY A 143 -9.86 -12.89 -2.23
C GLY A 143 -8.53 -12.45 -1.61
N GLU A 144 -7.69 -13.35 -1.09
CA GLU A 144 -6.37 -13.04 -0.51
C GLU A 144 -5.24 -13.79 -1.22
N CYS A 145 -4.07 -13.18 -1.40
CA CYS A 145 -2.96 -13.76 -2.18
C CYS A 145 -2.36 -15.06 -1.65
N HIS A 146 -2.23 -15.21 -0.32
CA HIS A 146 -1.62 -16.36 0.36
C HIS A 146 -0.28 -16.88 -0.22
N ASP A 147 0.58 -15.99 -0.75
CA ASP A 147 1.91 -16.34 -1.27
C ASP A 147 2.96 -16.39 -0.15
N GLY A 148 3.02 -17.52 0.54
CA GLY A 148 3.99 -17.76 1.62
C GLY A 148 5.45 -17.61 1.19
N LYS A 149 5.79 -17.87 -0.09
CA LYS A 149 7.17 -17.71 -0.58
C LYS A 149 7.57 -16.24 -0.59
N ARG A 150 6.73 -15.37 -1.17
CA ARG A 150 6.98 -13.92 -1.20
C ARG A 150 6.93 -13.30 0.20
N VAL A 151 6.07 -13.79 1.10
CA VAL A 151 6.10 -13.42 2.53
C VAL A 151 7.47 -13.71 3.13
N MET A 152 7.98 -14.92 2.95
CA MET A 152 9.29 -15.32 3.47
C MET A 152 10.45 -14.55 2.85
N GLU A 153 10.37 -14.16 1.59
CA GLU A 153 11.36 -13.28 0.96
C GLU A 153 11.40 -11.89 1.62
N CYS A 154 10.24 -11.30 1.93
CA CYS A 154 10.14 -10.04 2.65
C CYS A 154 10.73 -10.15 4.06
N LEU A 155 10.35 -11.18 4.83
CA LEU A 155 10.84 -11.38 6.19
C LEU A 155 12.35 -11.66 6.21
N LYS A 156 12.86 -12.50 5.30
CA LYS A 156 14.31 -12.73 5.16
C LYS A 156 15.06 -11.44 4.80
N LYS A 157 14.48 -10.59 3.95
CA LYS A 157 15.04 -9.27 3.63
C LYS A 157 15.04 -8.36 4.87
N ALA A 158 13.96 -8.34 5.66
CA ALA A 158 13.88 -7.59 6.91
C ALA A 158 14.95 -8.04 7.90
N VAL A 159 15.18 -9.35 8.07
CA VAL A 159 16.27 -9.90 8.91
C VAL A 159 17.64 -9.44 8.41
N ARG A 160 17.90 -9.48 7.10
CA ARG A 160 19.17 -8.98 6.53
C ARG A 160 19.38 -7.49 6.82
N ILE A 161 18.33 -6.68 6.77
CA ILE A 161 18.39 -5.25 7.09
C ILE A 161 18.61 -5.03 8.60
N ALA A 162 17.95 -5.78 9.46
CA ALA A 162 18.14 -5.71 10.92
C ALA A 162 19.59 -6.02 11.31
N ASN A 163 20.22 -7.00 10.66
CA ASN A 163 21.65 -7.30 10.84
C ASN A 163 22.59 -6.15 10.44
N GLN A 164 22.15 -5.23 9.57
CA GLN A 164 22.91 -4.04 9.18
C GLN A 164 22.70 -2.86 10.15
N CYS A 165 21.83 -3.00 11.15
CA CYS A 165 21.66 -1.98 12.18
C CYS A 165 22.83 -2.02 13.16
N MET A 166 23.53 -0.88 13.33
CA MET A 166 24.72 -0.79 14.18
C MET A 166 24.38 -0.70 15.67
N ASP A 167 23.20 -0.14 16.01
CA ASP A 167 22.75 -0.04 17.38
C ASP A 167 22.20 -1.38 17.85
N ALA A 168 22.88 -2.01 18.81
CA ALA A 168 22.52 -3.34 19.31
C ALA A 168 21.13 -3.38 19.97
N THR A 169 20.71 -2.29 20.63
CA THR A 169 19.39 -2.22 21.28
C THR A 169 18.30 -2.18 20.21
N VAL A 170 18.47 -1.33 19.20
CA VAL A 170 17.53 -1.23 18.07
C VAL A 170 17.53 -2.54 17.28
N GLN A 171 18.68 -3.16 17.07
CA GLN A 171 18.79 -4.43 16.37
C GLN A 171 18.01 -5.55 17.07
N VAL A 172 18.16 -5.72 18.39
CA VAL A 172 17.39 -6.71 19.17
C VAL A 172 15.89 -6.39 19.08
N GLN A 173 15.51 -5.12 19.19
CA GLN A 173 14.11 -4.72 19.02
C GLN A 173 13.57 -5.12 17.65
N LEU A 174 14.30 -4.88 16.56
CA LEU A 174 13.89 -5.26 15.21
C LEU A 174 13.75 -6.79 15.06
N PHE A 175 14.62 -7.59 15.68
CA PHE A 175 14.45 -9.04 15.66
C PHE A 175 13.19 -9.50 16.39
N VAL A 176 12.84 -8.87 17.51
CA VAL A 176 11.58 -9.16 18.21
C VAL A 176 10.38 -8.76 17.36
N GLU A 177 10.42 -7.59 16.71
CA GLU A 177 9.37 -7.15 15.77
C GLU A 177 9.20 -8.15 14.61
N ILE A 178 10.30 -8.59 13.99
CA ILE A 178 10.27 -9.59 12.92
C ILE A 178 9.75 -10.94 13.42
N LEU A 179 10.16 -11.38 14.61
CA LEU A 179 9.66 -12.63 15.21
C LEU A 179 8.14 -12.57 15.39
N ASN A 180 7.60 -11.45 15.84
CA ASN A 180 6.14 -11.27 15.93
C ASN A 180 5.46 -11.38 14.56
N CYS A 181 6.08 -10.89 13.48
CA CYS A 181 5.58 -11.11 12.12
C CYS A 181 5.60 -12.60 11.74
N TYR A 182 6.66 -13.34 12.07
CA TYR A 182 6.70 -14.79 11.86
C TYR A 182 5.57 -15.51 12.60
N LEU A 183 5.36 -15.18 13.88
CA LEU A 183 4.29 -15.76 14.69
C LEU A 183 2.91 -15.47 14.09
N TYR A 184 2.68 -14.25 13.61
CA TYR A 184 1.43 -13.88 12.95
C TYR A 184 1.12 -14.77 11.73
N TYR A 185 2.12 -15.06 10.89
CA TYR A 185 1.92 -15.94 9.73
C TYR A 185 1.81 -17.41 10.11
N TYR A 186 2.55 -17.84 11.12
CA TYR A 186 2.46 -19.20 11.67
C TYR A 186 1.05 -19.49 12.19
N GLU A 187 0.46 -18.58 12.97
CA GLU A 187 -0.92 -18.70 13.47
C GLU A 187 -1.98 -18.74 12.35
N ARG A 188 -1.65 -18.21 11.16
CA ARG A 188 -2.52 -18.22 9.98
C ARG A 188 -2.27 -19.40 9.04
N ASN A 189 -1.54 -20.43 9.50
CA ASN A 189 -1.22 -21.64 8.75
C ASN A 189 -0.50 -21.36 7.42
N THR A 190 0.42 -20.39 7.39
CA THR A 190 1.33 -20.27 6.27
C THR A 190 2.33 -21.42 6.29
N ASP A 191 2.16 -22.45 5.45
CA ASP A 191 2.99 -23.68 5.42
C ASP A 191 4.51 -23.45 5.29
N THR A 192 4.94 -22.26 4.84
CA THR A 192 6.34 -21.91 4.60
C THR A 192 7.04 -21.21 5.76
N VAL A 193 6.30 -20.82 6.80
CA VAL A 193 6.76 -20.06 7.98
C VAL A 193 6.94 -21.02 9.15
#